data_AF-A0AAU0M2Y9-F1
#
_entry.id   AF-A0AAU0M2Y9-F1
#
_cell.length_a   1.000
_cell.length_b   1.000
_cell.length_c   1.000
_cell.angle_alpha   90.00
_cell.angle_beta   90.00
_cell.angle_gamma   90.00
#
_symmetry.space_group_name_H-M   'P 1'
#
loop_
_entity.id
_entity.type
_entity.pdbx_description
1 polymer ?
#
loop_
_entity_poly.entity_id
_entity_poly.type
_entity_poly.pdbx_seq_one_letter_code
_entity_poly.pdbx_strand_id
1 'polypeptide(L)'
;MKSLRKIKTYLFLAFLLGLITIGCRKDIKSIEMEKTPSRAEVKQDSLETLFKMQSNADLMLSDRIILKNSVYILDMSEKEASELHISPELYHKYVEAVKGMNYSNDNNSTNKIK
;
A
#
# COMPACT_ATOMS: atom_id res chain seq x y z
N MET A 1 1.35 -10.49 -51.07
CA MET A 1 1.40 -10.58 -49.59
C MET A 1 2.33 -9.58 -48.87
N LYS A 2 3.06 -8.67 -49.56
CA LYS A 2 3.93 -7.68 -48.87
C LYS A 2 3.18 -6.43 -48.37
N SER A 3 2.08 -6.03 -49.03
CA SER A 3 1.29 -4.84 -48.69
C SER A 3 0.48 -4.98 -47.39
N LEU A 4 -0.14 -6.15 -47.16
CA LEU A 4 -0.90 -6.46 -45.94
C LEU A 4 -0.07 -6.47 -44.66
N ARG A 5 1.23 -6.78 -44.74
CA ARG A 5 2.14 -6.71 -43.57
C ARG A 5 2.38 -5.26 -43.16
N LYS A 6 2.58 -4.36 -44.12
CA LYS A 6 2.79 -2.94 -43.87
C LYS A 6 1.55 -2.29 -43.21
N ILE A 7 0.35 -2.61 -43.71
CA ILE A 7 -0.90 -2.12 -43.13
C ILE A 7 -1.07 -2.55 -41.67
N LYS A 8 -0.80 -3.83 -41.35
CA LYS A 8 -0.84 -4.31 -39.96
C LYS A 8 0.21 -3.62 -39.08
N THR A 9 1.41 -3.38 -39.61
CA THR A 9 2.45 -2.65 -38.89
C THR A 9 2.06 -1.19 -38.63
N TYR A 10 1.44 -0.50 -39.59
CA TYR A 10 0.95 0.88 -39.38
C TYR A 10 -0.20 0.94 -38.38
N LEU A 11 -1.10 -0.04 -38.39
CA LEU A 11 -2.20 -0.15 -37.43
C LEU A 11 -1.69 -0.37 -36.01
N PHE A 12 -0.66 -1.21 -35.85
CA PHE A 12 -0.01 -1.44 -34.56
C PHE A 12 0.77 -0.22 -34.07
N LEU A 13 1.47 0.50 -34.96
CA LEU A 13 2.17 1.75 -34.61
C LEU A 13 1.19 2.85 -34.20
N ALA A 14 0.05 2.99 -34.89
CA ALA A 14 -0.97 3.98 -34.55
C ALA A 14 -1.61 3.71 -33.18
N PHE A 15 -1.83 2.44 -32.81
CA PHE A 15 -2.33 2.06 -31.50
C PHE A 15 -1.35 2.41 -30.38
N LEU A 16 -0.05 2.15 -30.57
CA LEU A 16 1.00 2.52 -29.60
C LEU A 16 1.11 4.04 -29.40
N LEU A 17 0.98 4.82 -30.47
CA LEU A 17 0.95 6.29 -30.40
C LEU A 17 -0.31 6.81 -29.68
N GLY A 18 -1.46 6.16 -29.87
CA GLY A 18 -2.70 6.53 -29.18
C GLY A 18 -2.64 6.36 -27.66
N LEU A 19 -2.00 5.30 -27.16
CA LEU A 19 -1.88 5.02 -25.72
C LEU A 19 -1.07 6.08 -24.95
N ILE A 20 -0.15 6.79 -25.62
CA ILE A 20 0.69 7.83 -24.99
C ILE A 20 -0.11 9.12 -24.74
N THR A 21 -1.17 9.37 -25.52
CA THR A 21 -1.92 10.64 -25.49
C THR A 21 -3.06 10.70 -24.45
N ILE A 22 -3.39 9.60 -23.78
CA ILE A 22 -4.50 9.55 -22.80
C ILE A 22 -4.05 10.05 -21.40
N GLY A 23 -2.75 10.26 -21.18
CA GLY A 23 -2.19 10.65 -19.88
C GLY A 23 -2.00 12.16 -19.69
N CYS A 24 -3.04 12.99 -19.81
CA CYS A 24 -3.15 14.30 -19.11
C CYS A 24 -4.47 15.01 -19.46
N ARG A 25 -5.55 14.72 -18.71
CA ARG A 25 -6.60 15.72 -18.48
C ARG A 25 -6.34 16.36 -17.11
N LYS A 26 -5.78 17.57 -17.13
CA LYS A 26 -5.70 18.44 -15.95
C LYS A 26 -7.03 19.17 -15.82
N ASP A 27 -7.93 18.60 -15.02
CA ASP A 27 -9.09 19.32 -14.49
C ASP A 27 -9.13 19.07 -12.97
N ILE A 28 -8.29 19.79 -12.21
CA ILE A 28 -8.49 19.93 -10.76
C ILE A 28 -8.93 21.37 -10.53
N LYS A 29 -10.25 21.51 -10.48
CA LYS A 29 -11.00 22.65 -10.00
C LYS A 29 -10.44 23.05 -8.63
N SER A 30 -9.96 24.29 -8.52
CA SER A 30 -9.47 24.90 -7.30
C SER A 30 -10.54 24.83 -6.21
N ILE A 31 -10.36 23.92 -5.24
CA ILE A 31 -11.06 23.97 -3.97
C ILE A 31 -10.27 24.93 -3.10
N GLU A 32 -10.87 26.09 -2.84
CA GLU A 32 -10.44 27.02 -1.81
C GLU A 32 -10.51 26.28 -0.46
N MET A 33 -9.38 25.73 -0.01
CA MET A 33 -9.26 25.19 1.33
C MET A 33 -9.04 26.37 2.28
N GLU A 34 -10.08 26.63 3.05
CA GLU A 34 -10.05 27.30 4.35
C GLU A 34 -8.73 27.02 5.07
N LYS A 35 -7.97 28.08 5.35
CA LYS A 35 -6.64 27.99 5.97
C LYS A 35 -6.76 27.39 7.37
N THR A 36 -6.53 26.10 7.47
CA THR A 36 -6.18 25.45 8.73
C THR A 36 -4.92 26.16 9.27
N PRO A 37 -4.85 26.56 10.54
CA PRO A 37 -3.68 27.24 11.08
C PRO A 37 -2.46 26.36 10.84
N SER A 38 -1.53 26.86 10.01
CA SER A 38 -0.32 26.14 9.64
C SER A 38 0.46 25.86 10.91
N ARG A 39 0.41 24.61 11.36
CA ARG A 39 1.39 24.02 12.27
C ARG A 39 2.76 24.46 11.75
N ALA A 40 3.53 25.13 12.61
CA ALA A 40 4.84 25.68 12.30
C ALA A 40 5.59 24.75 11.33
N GLU A 41 6.02 25.28 10.18
CA GLU A 41 6.82 24.57 9.21
C GLU A 41 8.15 24.18 9.88
N VAL A 42 8.14 23.03 10.55
CA VAL A 42 9.35 22.31 10.88
C VAL A 42 9.92 21.94 9.53
N LYS A 43 11.04 22.56 9.18
CA LYS A 43 11.85 22.25 7.99
C LYS A 43 12.40 20.84 8.16
N GLN A 44 11.51 19.87 8.04
CA GLN A 44 11.79 18.46 8.26
C GLN A 44 12.48 17.98 6.98
N ASP A 45 13.74 17.59 7.11
CA ASP A 45 14.47 17.04 5.98
C ASP A 45 13.69 15.83 5.44
N SER A 46 13.35 15.89 4.14
CA SER A 46 12.60 14.83 3.47
C SER A 46 13.30 13.48 3.60
N LEU A 47 14.64 13.48 3.64
CA LEU A 47 15.44 12.28 3.81
C LEU A 47 15.30 11.71 5.23
N GLU A 48 15.34 12.56 6.24
CA GLU A 48 15.16 12.15 7.64
C GLU A 48 13.77 11.55 7.88
N THR A 49 12.75 12.12 7.24
CA THR A 49 11.37 11.62 7.34
C THR A 49 11.23 10.25 6.67
N LEU A 50 11.79 10.08 5.46
CA LEU A 50 11.82 8.79 4.77
C LEU A 50 12.56 7.73 5.60
N PHE A 51 13.73 8.08 6.14
CA PHE A 51 14.50 7.19 6.99
C PHE A 51 13.69 6.73 8.21
N LYS A 52 13.04 7.66 8.91
CA LYS A 52 12.19 7.33 10.07
C LYS A 52 11.02 6.42 9.72
N MET A 53 10.41 6.58 8.55
CA MET A 53 9.33 5.68 8.11
C MET A 53 9.86 4.28 7.81
N GLN A 54 11.00 4.18 7.14
CA GLN A 54 11.61 2.89 6.78
C GLN A 54 12.15 2.12 8.00
N SER A 55 12.62 2.84 9.02
CA SER A 55 13.14 2.25 10.25
C SER A 55 12.07 2.08 11.34
N ASN A 56 10.80 2.32 11.05
CA ASN A 56 9.74 2.27 12.05
C ASN A 56 9.27 0.83 12.26
N ALA A 57 9.56 0.27 13.44
CA ALA A 57 9.20 -1.11 13.77
C ALA A 57 7.68 -1.38 13.74
N ASP A 58 6.83 -0.43 14.14
CA ASP A 58 5.37 -0.59 14.03
C ASP A 58 4.94 -0.73 12.57
N LEU A 59 5.45 0.14 11.68
CA LEU A 59 5.14 0.06 10.25
C LEU A 59 5.67 -1.24 9.63
N MET A 60 6.89 -1.64 9.98
CA MET A 60 7.48 -2.88 9.50
C MET A 60 6.65 -4.11 9.88
N LEU A 61 6.09 -4.16 11.10
CA LEU A 61 5.22 -5.26 11.51
C LEU A 61 3.84 -5.20 10.84
N SER A 62 3.24 -4.01 10.73
CA SER A 62 1.94 -3.86 10.07
C SER A 62 1.98 -4.28 8.60
N ASP A 63 3.07 -3.96 7.90
CA ASP A 63 3.27 -4.32 6.49
C ASP A 63 3.43 -5.83 6.27
N ARG A 64 3.73 -6.57 7.34
CA ARG A 64 3.91 -8.04 7.32
C ARG A 64 2.63 -8.79 7.64
N ILE A 65 1.52 -8.11 7.91
CA ILE A 65 0.23 -8.77 8.10
C ILE A 65 -0.38 -9.05 6.73
N ILE A 66 -0.56 -10.33 6.42
CA ILE A 66 -1.12 -10.78 5.14
C ILE A 66 -2.39 -11.60 5.34
N LEU A 67 -3.29 -11.56 4.36
CA LEU A 67 -4.45 -12.44 4.31
C LEU A 67 -4.10 -13.68 3.49
N LYS A 68 -4.12 -14.86 4.12
CA LYS A 68 -3.86 -16.15 3.47
C LYS A 68 -4.95 -17.14 3.83
N ASN A 69 -5.58 -17.74 2.83
CA ASN A 69 -6.68 -18.70 3.02
C ASN A 69 -7.79 -18.16 3.95
N SER A 70 -8.17 -16.89 3.77
CA SER A 70 -9.18 -16.19 4.59
C SER A 70 -8.80 -15.99 6.06
N VAL A 71 -7.53 -16.17 6.44
CA VAL A 71 -7.00 -15.93 7.78
C VAL A 71 -5.88 -14.90 7.71
N TYR A 72 -5.92 -13.91 8.59
CA TYR A 72 -4.82 -12.96 8.77
C TYR A 72 -3.65 -13.66 9.47
N ILE A 73 -2.45 -13.46 8.96
CA ILE A 73 -1.21 -14.03 9.47
C ILE A 73 -0.16 -12.92 9.53
N LEU A 74 0.61 -12.88 10.62
CA LEU A 74 1.83 -12.09 10.70
C LEU A 74 2.96 -12.87 10.01
N ASP A 75 3.38 -12.44 8.82
CA ASP A 75 4.46 -13.04 8.04
C ASP A 75 5.83 -12.54 8.52
N MET A 76 6.08 -12.72 9.82
CA MET A 76 7.34 -12.46 10.48
C MET A 76 7.41 -13.29 11.75
N SER A 77 8.49 -14.06 11.90
CA SER A 77 8.78 -14.79 13.12
C SER A 77 9.34 -13.87 14.21
N GLU A 78 9.22 -14.29 15.48
CA GLU A 78 9.83 -13.56 16.61
C GLU A 78 11.36 -13.46 16.46
N LYS A 79 12.00 -14.49 15.89
CA LYS A 79 13.44 -14.48 15.60
C LYS A 79 13.82 -13.40 14.59
N GLU A 80 13.10 -13.32 13.47
CA GLU A 80 13.33 -12.28 12.45
C GLU A 80 13.05 -10.88 13.02
N ALA A 81 12.01 -10.73 13.83
CA ALA A 81 11.73 -9.47 14.52
C ALA A 81 12.89 -9.07 15.45
N SER A 82 13.42 -10.02 16.22
CA SER A 82 14.58 -9.80 17.08
C SER A 82 15.85 -9.41 16.29
N GLU A 83 16.08 -10.01 15.12
CA GLU A 83 17.20 -9.65 14.22
C GLU A 83 17.07 -8.22 13.69
N LEU A 84 15.85 -7.71 13.58
CA LEU A 84 15.54 -6.33 13.20
C LEU A 84 15.45 -5.38 14.40
N HIS A 85 15.90 -5.82 15.58
CA HIS A 85 15.85 -5.05 16.83
C HIS A 85 14.44 -4.60 17.25
N ILE A 86 13.41 -5.34 16.83
CA ILE A 86 12.03 -5.14 17.26
C ILE A 86 11.86 -5.75 18.65
N SER A 87 11.25 -5.01 19.58
CA SER A 87 11.07 -5.50 20.94
C SER A 87 10.08 -6.68 20.98
N PRO A 88 10.28 -7.67 21.88
CA PRO A 88 9.33 -8.76 22.05
C PRO A 88 7.92 -8.27 22.40
N GLU A 89 7.81 -7.24 23.23
CA GLU A 89 6.52 -6.62 23.59
C GLU A 89 5.76 -6.11 22.36
N LEU A 90 6.47 -5.41 21.45
CA LEU A 90 5.88 -4.89 20.23
C LEU A 90 5.47 -6.03 19.30
N TYR A 91 6.30 -7.06 19.14
CA TYR A 91 5.95 -8.25 18.36
C TYR A 91 4.66 -8.91 18.89
N HIS A 92 4.58 -9.16 20.20
CA HIS A 92 3.43 -9.79 20.83
C HIS A 92 2.15 -8.96 20.67
N LYS A 93 2.23 -7.63 20.75
CA LYS A 93 1.11 -6.73 20.45
C LYS A 93 0.52 -6.99 19.05
N TYR A 94 1.37 -7.17 18.04
CA TYR A 94 0.91 -7.45 16.68
C TYR A 94 0.38 -8.87 16.50
N VAL A 95 0.95 -9.86 17.20
CA VAL A 95 0.39 -11.22 17.25
C VAL A 95 -1.04 -11.21 17.82
N GLU A 96 -1.26 -10.50 18.92
CA GLU A 96 -2.61 -10.35 19.50
C GLU A 96 -3.56 -9.57 18.59
N ALA A 97 -3.08 -8.54 17.90
CA ALA A 97 -3.88 -7.82 16.90
C ALA A 97 -4.34 -8.75 15.77
N VAL A 98 -3.46 -9.60 15.24
CA VAL A 98 -3.80 -10.59 14.21
C VAL A 98 -4.83 -11.61 14.71
N LYS A 99 -4.69 -12.09 15.95
CA LYS A 99 -5.71 -12.93 16.57
C LYS A 99 -7.07 -12.23 16.63
N GLY A 100 -7.10 -10.97 17.07
CA GLY A 100 -8.33 -10.17 17.14
C GLY A 100 -9.01 -9.97 15.78
N MET A 101 -8.23 -9.76 14.72
CA MET A 101 -8.74 -9.66 13.34
C MET A 101 -9.39 -10.96 12.88
N ASN A 102 -8.80 -12.10 13.21
CA ASN A 102 -9.35 -13.41 12.86
C ASN A 102 -10.65 -13.72 13.61
N TYR A 103 -10.71 -13.47 14.91
CA TYR A 103 -11.95 -13.64 15.69
C TYR A 103 -13.11 -12.79 15.12
N SER A 104 -12.83 -11.55 14.71
CA SER A 104 -13.84 -10.67 14.13
C SER A 104 -14.33 -11.16 12.76
N ASN A 105 -13.45 -11.79 11.99
CA ASN A 105 -13.80 -12.35 10.68
C ASN A 105 -14.74 -13.57 10.79
N ASP A 106 -14.49 -14.44 11.76
CA ASP A 106 -15.31 -15.65 11.99
C ASP A 106 -16.75 -15.28 12.39
N ASN A 107 -16.90 -14.28 13.27
CA ASN A 107 -18.21 -13.78 13.67
C ASN A 107 -19.00 -13.11 12.52
N ASN A 108 -18.29 -12.51 11.56
CA ASN A 108 -18.93 -11.94 10.37
C ASN A 108 -19.31 -12.99 9.32
N SER A 109 -18.59 -14.11 9.23
CA SER A 109 -18.95 -15.22 8.33
C SER A 109 -20.24 -15.91 8.77
N THR A 110 -20.44 -16.09 10.09
CA THR A 110 -21.64 -16.76 10.62
C THR A 110 -22.91 -15.93 10.49
N ASN A 111 -22.81 -14.60 10.48
CA ASN A 111 -23.97 -13.70 10.38
C ASN A 111 -24.48 -13.48 8.94
N LYS A 112 -23.75 -13.96 7.92
CA LYS A 112 -24.16 -13.84 6.50
C LYS A 112 -25.00 -15.01 5.96
N ILE A 113 -25.31 -16.01 6.79
CA ILE A 113 -26.05 -17.23 6.39
C ILE A 113 -27.47 -17.24 6.97
N LYS A 114 -28.05 -16.07 7.29
CA LYS A 114 -29.39 -15.97 7.87
C LYS A 114 -30.34 -15.11 7.05
#